data_AF-A0A366E3W5-F1
#
_entry.id   AF-A0A366E3W5-F1
#
_cell.length_a   1.000
_cell.length_b   1.000
_cell.length_c   1.000
_cell.angle_alpha   90.00
_cell.angle_beta   90.00
_cell.angle_gamma   90.00
#
_symmetry.space_group_name_H-M   'P 1'
#
loop_
_entity.id
_entity.type
_entity.pdbx_description
1 polymer ?
#
loop_
_entity_poly.entity_id
_entity_poly.type
_entity_poly.pdbx_seq_one_letter_code
_entity_poly.pdbx_strand_id
1 'polypeptide(L)'
;MDVATAARVFTDAIRFSIRHYPVIFCCGALVSAQRFLAVGGGDRFAFAGGVAGELFTLAVRLAFLGWVIATVFRPRVPWRTAADRLGEAFRDRTRLLLASAGILVALAAVFKALPWIVATSFVEPDGRDTFLAWELAVKNVTVIPFTMIWIALLVREIVYDGSESVPRRVTPEPGRRRGIR
;
A
#
# COMPACT_ATOMS: atom_id res chain seq x y z
N MET A 1 -3.39 -1.84 -17.91
CA MET A 1 -2.89 -0.58 -17.31
C MET A 1 -1.61 -0.23 -18.06
N ASP A 2 -1.54 0.94 -18.67
CA ASP A 2 -0.37 1.37 -19.43
C ASP A 2 0.78 1.82 -18.50
N VAL A 3 2.02 1.73 -18.98
CA VAL A 3 3.26 2.06 -18.23
C VAL A 3 3.22 3.51 -17.73
N ALA A 4 2.71 4.44 -18.55
CA ALA A 4 2.57 5.85 -18.17
C ALA A 4 1.62 6.04 -16.98
N THR A 5 0.57 5.22 -16.88
CA THR A 5 -0.38 5.26 -15.76
C THR A 5 0.26 4.71 -14.49
N ALA A 6 1.00 3.60 -14.61
CA ALA A 6 1.76 3.04 -13.48
C ALA A 6 2.79 4.03 -12.91
N ALA A 7 3.53 4.73 -13.78
CA ALA A 7 4.52 5.74 -13.40
C ALA A 7 3.90 6.96 -12.70
N ARG A 8 2.73 7.42 -13.18
CA ARG A 8 1.98 8.51 -12.55
C ARG A 8 1.51 8.12 -11.15
N VAL A 9 0.85 6.96 -11.00
CA VAL A 9 0.38 6.47 -9.69
C VAL A 9 1.54 6.31 -8.70
N PHE A 10 2.68 5.83 -9.17
CA PHE A 10 3.89 5.73 -8.35
C PHE A 10 4.40 7.10 -7.88
N THR A 11 4.44 8.09 -8.79
CA THR A 11 4.83 9.47 -8.46
C THR A 11 3.88 10.11 -7.46
N ASP A 12 2.58 9.88 -7.61
CA ASP A 12 1.57 10.38 -6.67
C ASP A 12 1.68 9.72 -5.30
N ALA A 13 2.05 8.42 -5.25
CA ALA A 13 2.35 7.74 -3.99
C ALA A 13 3.57 8.35 -3.28
N ILE A 14 4.62 8.72 -4.01
CA ILE A 14 5.79 9.42 -3.46
C ILE A 14 5.36 10.78 -2.89
N ARG A 15 4.65 11.60 -3.67
CA ARG A 15 4.19 12.92 -3.23
C ARG A 15 3.29 12.84 -2.00
N PHE A 16 2.37 11.88 -1.98
CA PHE A 16 1.52 11.62 -0.83
C PHE A 16 2.35 11.25 0.41
N SER A 17 3.32 10.35 0.23
CA SER A 17 4.18 9.88 1.32
C SER A 17 5.01 11.01 1.92
N ILE A 18 5.59 11.87 1.09
CA ILE A 18 6.35 13.06 1.54
C ILE A 18 5.42 14.02 2.29
N ARG A 19 4.25 14.34 1.71
CA ARG A 19 3.30 15.29 2.30
C ARG A 19 2.77 14.82 3.65
N HIS A 20 2.57 13.51 3.81
CA HIS A 20 1.97 12.92 5.01
C HIS A 20 2.97 12.14 5.86
N TYR A 21 4.27 12.41 5.68
CA TYR A 21 5.34 11.73 6.38
C TYR A 21 5.20 11.78 7.91
N PRO A 22 4.74 12.87 8.57
CA PRO A 22 4.56 12.86 10.02
C PRO A 22 3.62 11.75 10.51
N VAL A 23 2.49 11.51 9.83
CA VAL A 23 1.54 10.45 10.19
C VAL A 23 2.17 9.08 9.95
N ILE A 24 2.82 8.90 8.80
CA ILE A 24 3.53 7.68 8.42
C ILE A 24 4.60 7.33 9.46
N PHE A 25 5.40 8.32 9.84
CA PHE A 25 6.46 8.19 10.82
C PHE A 25 5.90 7.84 12.20
N CYS A 26 4.85 8.52 12.67
CA CYS A 26 4.22 8.20 13.95
C CYS A 26 3.69 6.76 13.99
N CYS A 27 2.92 6.33 12.98
CA CYS A 27 2.41 4.97 12.92
C CYS A 27 3.54 3.94 12.82
N GLY A 28 4.55 4.19 12.00
CA GLY A 28 5.71 3.31 11.86
C GLY A 28 6.53 3.23 13.15
N ALA A 29 6.76 4.35 13.81
CA ALA A 29 7.50 4.43 15.07
C ALA A 29 6.80 3.65 16.19
N LEU A 30 5.46 3.67 16.26
CA LEU A 30 4.70 2.87 17.24
C LEU A 30 4.95 1.38 17.06
N VAL A 31 4.89 0.87 15.81
CA VAL A 31 5.16 -0.54 15.52
C VAL A 31 6.62 -0.89 15.79
N SER A 32 7.55 0.00 15.41
CA SER A 32 8.97 -0.19 15.70
C SER A 32 9.27 -0.23 17.19
N ALA A 33 8.66 0.66 17.98
CA ALA A 33 8.80 0.69 19.43
C ALA A 33 8.30 -0.62 20.07
N GLN A 34 7.15 -1.13 19.62
CA GLN A 34 6.66 -2.45 20.06
C GLN A 34 7.68 -3.55 19.75
N ARG A 35 8.31 -3.53 18.58
CA ARG A 35 9.33 -4.53 18.22
C ARG A 35 10.58 -4.43 19.08
N PHE A 36 11.06 -3.22 19.37
CA PHE A 36 12.20 -3.04 20.27
C PHE A 36 11.88 -3.49 21.70
N LEU A 37 10.65 -3.26 22.18
CA LEU A 37 10.19 -3.78 23.48
C LEU A 37 10.14 -5.31 23.50
N ALA A 38 9.72 -5.93 22.39
CA ALA A 38 9.70 -7.38 22.26
C ALA A 38 11.11 -8.01 22.27
N VAL A 39 12.10 -7.34 21.68
CA VAL A 39 13.47 -7.86 21.54
C VAL A 39 14.34 -7.53 22.77
N GLY A 40 14.29 -6.29 23.25
CA GLY A 40 15.17 -5.82 24.35
C GLY A 40 14.54 -5.85 25.74
N GLY A 41 13.27 -6.22 25.85
CA GLY A 41 12.49 -6.03 27.07
C GLY A 41 12.71 -7.06 28.18
N GLY A 42 13.17 -8.27 27.86
CA GLY A 42 13.18 -9.42 28.78
C GLY A 42 11.77 -9.91 29.14
N ASP A 43 11.65 -10.79 30.13
CA ASP A 43 10.37 -11.46 30.50
C ASP A 43 9.23 -10.49 30.83
N ARG A 44 9.55 -9.31 31.38
CA ARG A 44 8.58 -8.24 31.71
C ARG A 44 7.80 -7.72 30.49
N PHE A 45 8.32 -7.90 29.27
CA PHE A 45 7.66 -7.50 28.02
C PHE A 45 7.43 -8.68 27.08
N ALA A 46 7.43 -9.93 27.58
CA ALA A 46 7.15 -11.11 26.77
C ALA A 46 5.80 -11.02 26.03
N PHE A 47 4.81 -10.34 26.61
CA PHE A 47 3.53 -10.06 25.96
C PHE A 47 3.67 -9.24 24.66
N ALA A 48 4.67 -8.35 24.58
CA ALA A 48 4.95 -7.55 23.40
C ALA A 48 5.56 -8.38 22.27
N GLY A 49 6.23 -9.50 22.57
CA GLY A 49 6.72 -10.44 21.55
C GLY A 49 5.69 -11.46 21.09
N GLY A 50 4.65 -11.71 21.90
CA GLY A 50 3.58 -12.68 21.61
C GLY A 50 2.38 -12.08 20.89
N VAL A 51 1.24 -12.78 20.98
CA VAL A 51 -0.03 -12.46 20.29
C VAL A 51 -0.47 -11.01 20.50
N ALA A 52 -0.26 -10.44 21.69
CA ALA A 52 -0.66 -9.05 21.96
C ALA A 52 0.15 -8.03 21.13
N GLY A 53 1.45 -8.26 20.92
CA GLY A 53 2.28 -7.43 20.03
C GLY A 53 1.90 -7.54 18.56
N GLU A 54 1.51 -8.74 18.12
CA GLU A 54 0.98 -8.96 16.77
C GLU A 54 -0.35 -8.24 16.56
N LEU A 55 -1.27 -8.33 17.53
CA LEU A 55 -2.55 -7.63 17.52
C LEU A 55 -2.37 -6.12 17.52
N PHE A 56 -1.45 -5.59 18.32
CA PHE A 56 -1.11 -4.16 18.32
C PHE A 56 -0.58 -3.72 16.96
N THR A 57 0.37 -4.45 16.40
CA THR A 57 0.93 -4.16 15.07
C THR A 57 -0.16 -4.16 14.00
N LEU A 58 -1.03 -5.16 14.04
CA LEU A 58 -2.16 -5.28 13.12
C LEU A 58 -3.12 -4.09 13.28
N ALA A 59 -3.49 -3.74 14.51
CA ALA A 59 -4.39 -2.63 14.80
C ALA A 59 -3.83 -1.29 14.29
N VAL A 60 -2.55 -0.99 14.54
CA VAL A 60 -1.90 0.23 14.03
C VAL A 60 -1.89 0.26 12.51
N ARG A 61 -1.59 -0.88 11.86
CA ARG A 61 -1.60 -0.99 10.39
C ARG A 61 -2.99 -0.82 9.79
N LEU A 62 -4.02 -1.41 10.41
CA LEU A 62 -5.41 -1.26 9.97
C LEU A 62 -5.90 0.18 10.15
N ALA A 63 -5.54 0.83 11.27
CA ALA A 63 -5.86 2.24 11.50
C ALA A 63 -5.18 3.14 10.45
N PHE A 64 -3.89 2.91 10.17
CA PHE A 64 -3.15 3.65 9.14
C PHE A 64 -3.76 3.42 7.75
N LEU A 65 -4.05 2.16 7.38
CA LEU A 65 -4.68 1.83 6.11
C LEU A 65 -6.06 2.47 5.97
N GLY A 66 -6.88 2.43 7.03
CA GLY A 66 -8.18 3.08 7.07
C GLY A 66 -8.08 4.59 6.87
N TRP A 67 -7.09 5.22 7.51
CA TRP A 67 -6.80 6.65 7.32
C TRP A 67 -6.33 6.97 5.89
N VAL A 68 -5.46 6.14 5.30
CA VAL A 68 -5.03 6.28 3.90
C VAL A 68 -6.24 6.18 2.98
N ILE A 69 -7.08 5.15 3.13
CA ILE A 69 -8.29 4.95 2.33
C ILE A 69 -9.21 6.16 2.48
N ALA A 70 -9.50 6.59 3.71
CA ALA A 70 -10.36 7.76 3.95
C ALA A 70 -9.81 9.04 3.28
N THR A 71 -8.48 9.21 3.28
CA THR A 71 -7.82 10.40 2.71
C THR A 71 -7.79 10.34 1.18
N VAL A 72 -7.48 9.17 0.61
CA VAL A 72 -7.36 8.93 -0.84
C VAL A 72 -8.74 8.90 -1.51
N PHE A 73 -9.75 8.35 -0.84
CA PHE A 73 -11.12 8.17 -1.35
C PHE A 73 -12.14 9.20 -0.80
N ARG A 74 -11.66 10.30 -0.19
CA ARG A 74 -12.49 11.44 0.28
C ARG A 74 -13.64 11.76 -0.71
N PRO A 75 -14.82 12.15 -0.21
CA PRO A 75 -16.16 11.61 -0.52
C PRO A 75 -16.64 11.89 -1.95
N ARG A 76 -15.90 11.38 -2.94
CA ARG A 76 -16.27 11.49 -4.35
C ARG A 76 -17.12 10.30 -4.83
N VAL A 77 -17.15 9.19 -4.08
CA VAL A 77 -17.91 7.97 -4.45
C VAL A 77 -18.50 7.30 -3.18
N PRO A 78 -19.80 6.94 -3.18
CA PRO A 78 -20.38 6.11 -2.12
C PRO A 78 -19.67 4.76 -2.01
N TRP A 79 -19.40 4.29 -0.78
CA TRP A 79 -18.67 3.03 -0.54
C TRP A 79 -19.24 1.82 -1.28
N ARG A 80 -20.57 1.73 -1.40
CA ARG A 80 -21.24 0.68 -2.19
C ARG A 80 -20.81 0.68 -3.66
N THR A 81 -20.83 1.85 -4.29
CA THR A 81 -20.41 2.00 -5.70
C THR A 81 -18.94 1.68 -5.90
N ALA A 82 -18.08 2.02 -4.93
CA ALA A 82 -16.67 1.62 -4.97
C ALA A 82 -16.51 0.09 -4.85
N ALA A 83 -17.25 -0.54 -3.94
CA ALA A 83 -17.23 -1.99 -3.72
C ALA A 83 -17.76 -2.78 -4.93
N ASP A 84 -18.84 -2.33 -5.56
CA ASP A 84 -19.43 -2.98 -6.73
C ASP A 84 -18.46 -2.94 -7.93
N ARG A 85 -17.86 -1.77 -8.20
CA ARG A 85 -16.83 -1.61 -9.25
C ARG A 85 -15.58 -2.43 -8.98
N LEU A 86 -15.18 -2.53 -7.71
CA LEU A 86 -14.09 -3.41 -7.32
C LEU A 86 -14.46 -4.87 -7.62
N GLY A 87 -15.68 -5.31 -7.26
CA GLY A 87 -16.17 -6.66 -7.52
C GLY A 87 -16.27 -7.00 -9.02
N GLU A 88 -16.63 -6.04 -9.86
CA GLU A 88 -16.59 -6.17 -11.32
C GLU A 88 -15.17 -6.28 -11.85
N ALA A 89 -14.26 -5.38 -11.42
CA ALA A 89 -12.85 -5.44 -11.80
C ALA A 89 -12.17 -6.74 -11.32
N PHE A 90 -12.56 -7.27 -10.16
CA PHE A 90 -12.07 -8.54 -9.63
C PHE A 90 -12.51 -9.72 -10.49
N ARG A 91 -13.75 -9.73 -10.99
CA ARG A 91 -14.27 -10.79 -11.86
C ARG A 91 -13.59 -10.81 -13.22
N ASP A 92 -13.37 -9.66 -13.84
CA ASP A 92 -12.72 -9.57 -15.16
C ASP A 92 -11.20 -9.75 -15.11
N ARG A 93 -10.56 -9.48 -13.96
CA ARG A 93 -9.09 -9.48 -13.84
C ARG A 93 -8.56 -10.45 -12.78
N THR A 94 -9.34 -11.46 -12.40
CA THR A 94 -8.98 -12.42 -11.34
C THR A 94 -7.58 -13.02 -11.54
N ARG A 95 -7.23 -13.41 -12.76
CA ARG A 95 -5.91 -14.01 -13.07
C ARG A 95 -4.76 -13.02 -12.84
N LEU A 96 -4.94 -11.76 -13.21
CA LEU A 96 -3.94 -10.70 -12.99
C LEU A 96 -3.79 -10.38 -11.51
N LEU A 97 -4.90 -10.38 -10.76
CA LEU A 97 -4.90 -10.15 -9.31
C LEU A 97 -4.26 -11.31 -8.55
N LEU A 98 -4.53 -12.56 -8.95
CA LEU A 98 -3.86 -13.74 -8.39
C LEU A 98 -2.37 -13.75 -8.72
N ALA A 99 -1.98 -13.39 -9.95
CA ALA A 99 -0.57 -13.25 -10.31
C ALA A 99 0.11 -12.14 -9.49
N SER A 100 -0.57 -11.00 -9.29
CA SER A 100 -0.08 -9.89 -8.48
C SER A 100 0.03 -10.25 -6.99
N ALA A 101 -0.95 -10.99 -6.45
CA ALA A 101 -0.90 -11.55 -5.10
C ALA A 101 0.25 -12.55 -4.95
N GLY A 102 0.44 -13.43 -5.94
CA GLY A 102 1.57 -14.37 -5.99
C GLY A 102 2.92 -13.66 -6.03
N ILE A 103 3.06 -12.62 -6.85
CA ILE A 103 4.27 -11.78 -6.90
C ILE A 103 4.48 -11.09 -5.57
N LEU A 104 3.45 -10.54 -4.92
CA LEU A 104 3.56 -9.90 -3.61
C LEU A 104 3.98 -10.89 -2.52
N VAL A 105 3.44 -12.11 -2.54
CA VAL A 105 3.85 -13.19 -1.62
C VAL A 105 5.30 -13.59 -1.86
N ALA A 106 5.72 -13.75 -3.12
CA ALA A 106 7.10 -14.06 -3.48
C ALA A 106 8.05 -12.94 -3.06
N LEU A 107 7.69 -11.67 -3.32
CA LEU A 107 8.48 -10.51 -2.90
C LEU A 107 8.58 -10.45 -1.37
N ALA A 108 7.47 -10.65 -0.66
CA ALA A 108 7.45 -10.68 0.79
C ALA A 108 8.35 -11.80 1.35
N ALA A 109 8.34 -12.98 0.72
CA ALA A 109 9.23 -14.07 1.07
C ALA A 109 10.71 -13.69 0.86
N VAL A 110 11.05 -13.09 -0.29
CA VAL A 110 12.42 -12.62 -0.58
C VAL A 110 12.86 -11.54 0.41
N PHE A 111 12.01 -10.55 0.67
CA PHE A 111 12.28 -9.48 1.63
C PHE A 111 12.33 -9.95 3.08
N LYS A 112 11.84 -11.17 3.38
CA LYS A 112 12.00 -11.83 4.69
C LYS A 112 13.25 -12.70 4.73
N ALA A 113 13.56 -13.41 3.65
CA ALA A 113 14.68 -14.33 3.56
C ALA A 113 16.02 -13.59 3.46
N LEU A 114 16.13 -12.54 2.64
CA LEU A 114 17.39 -11.81 2.43
C LEU A 114 17.97 -11.23 3.72
N PRO A 115 17.21 -10.49 4.55
CA PRO A 115 17.77 -9.94 5.78
C PRO A 115 18.12 -11.01 6.79
N TRP A 116 17.36 -12.11 6.83
CA TRP A 116 17.69 -13.27 7.65
C TRP A 116 19.01 -13.89 7.21
N ILE A 117 19.20 -14.11 5.91
CA ILE A 117 20.46 -14.62 5.33
C ILE A 117 21.62 -13.66 5.67
N VAL A 118 21.41 -12.35 5.51
CA VAL A 118 22.44 -11.34 5.83
C VAL A 118 22.80 -11.39 7.32
N ALA A 119 21.80 -11.44 8.19
CA ALA A 119 22.00 -11.55 9.63
C ALA A 119 22.77 -12.83 10.00
N THR A 120 22.42 -13.97 9.42
CA THR A 120 23.09 -15.24 9.71
C THR A 120 24.51 -15.32 9.17
N SER A 121 24.78 -14.69 8.02
CA SER A 121 26.05 -14.81 7.31
C SER A 121 27.06 -13.73 7.67
N PHE A 122 26.62 -12.54 8.07
CA PHE A 122 27.50 -11.37 8.25
C PHE A 122 27.39 -10.71 9.63
N VAL A 123 26.45 -11.11 10.48
CA VAL A 123 26.28 -10.54 11.82
C VAL A 123 26.59 -11.60 12.88
N GLU A 124 27.44 -11.22 13.83
CA GLU A 124 27.76 -12.03 15.01
C GLU A 124 26.47 -12.44 15.75
N PRO A 125 26.41 -13.65 16.34
CA PRO A 125 25.19 -14.18 16.96
C PRO A 125 24.51 -13.20 17.92
N ASP A 126 25.29 -12.51 18.75
CA ASP A 126 24.80 -11.58 19.76
C ASP A 126 24.18 -10.30 19.16
N GLY A 127 24.53 -9.96 17.91
CA GLY A 127 24.05 -8.77 17.21
C GLY A 127 22.85 -9.00 16.28
N ARG A 128 22.48 -10.26 16.01
CA ARG A 128 21.48 -10.61 14.98
C ARG A 128 20.09 -10.05 15.28
N ASP A 129 19.64 -10.18 16.52
CA ASP A 129 18.31 -9.70 16.90
C ASP A 129 18.20 -8.18 16.84
N THR A 130 19.29 -7.49 17.19
CA THR A 130 19.40 -6.02 17.06
C THR A 130 19.39 -5.60 15.60
N PHE A 131 20.14 -6.29 14.73
CA PHE A 131 20.15 -6.03 13.29
C PHE A 131 18.74 -6.20 12.68
N LEU A 132 18.08 -7.32 12.96
CA LEU A 132 16.72 -7.59 12.46
C LEU A 132 15.69 -6.62 13.04
N ALA A 133 15.84 -6.18 14.29
CA ALA A 133 14.97 -5.16 14.89
C ALA A 133 15.09 -3.81 14.17
N TRP A 134 16.32 -3.37 13.88
CA TRP A 134 16.56 -2.13 13.12
C TRP A 134 16.05 -2.20 11.69
N GLU A 135 16.32 -3.31 11.01
CA GLU A 135 15.86 -3.54 9.65
C GLU A 135 14.33 -3.51 9.56
N LEU A 136 13.64 -4.13 10.51
CA LEU A 136 12.18 -4.04 10.62
C LEU A 136 11.72 -2.61 10.94
N ALA A 137 12.44 -1.91 11.81
CA ALA A 137 12.10 -0.53 12.19
C ALA A 137 12.16 0.44 11.00
N VAL A 138 13.19 0.31 10.16
CA VAL A 138 13.32 1.07 8.91
C VAL A 138 12.16 0.75 7.97
N LYS A 139 11.82 -0.54 7.78
CA LYS A 139 10.70 -0.95 6.92
C LYS A 139 9.35 -0.41 7.40
N ASN A 140 9.13 -0.35 8.71
CA ASN A 140 7.89 0.15 9.31
C ASN A 140 7.66 1.65 9.06
N VAL A 141 8.71 2.46 8.89
CA VAL A 141 8.59 3.90 8.63
C VAL A 141 8.76 4.28 7.16
N THR A 142 9.16 3.33 6.30
CA THR A 142 9.43 3.58 4.87
C THR A 142 8.61 2.68 3.96
N VAL A 143 9.06 1.44 3.76
CA VAL A 143 8.59 0.53 2.71
C VAL A 143 7.14 0.12 2.93
N ILE A 144 6.79 -0.34 4.13
CA ILE A 144 5.45 -0.85 4.43
C ILE A 144 4.36 0.22 4.24
N PRO A 145 4.48 1.42 4.86
CA PRO A 145 3.47 2.45 4.66
C PRO A 145 3.42 2.95 3.21
N PHE A 146 4.57 3.06 2.53
CA PHE A 146 4.62 3.41 1.11
C PHE A 146 3.84 2.40 0.25
N THR A 147 4.05 1.09 0.47
CA THR A 147 3.33 0.04 -0.26
C THR A 147 1.82 0.13 -0.03
N MET A 148 1.37 0.38 1.20
CA MET A 148 -0.06 0.56 1.50
C MET A 148 -0.65 1.76 0.75
N ILE A 149 0.05 2.89 0.73
CA ILE A 149 -0.35 4.10 0.00
C ILE A 149 -0.41 3.82 -1.50
N TRP A 150 0.63 3.21 -2.05
CA TRP A 150 0.71 2.92 -3.48
C TRP A 150 -0.40 1.99 -3.95
N ILE A 151 -0.68 0.92 -3.19
CA ILE A 151 -1.82 0.02 -3.47
C ILE A 151 -3.15 0.77 -3.39
N ALA A 152 -3.36 1.62 -2.37
CA ALA A 152 -4.59 2.39 -2.25
C ALA A 152 -4.81 3.33 -3.45
N LEU A 153 -3.74 3.95 -3.95
CA LEU A 153 -3.81 4.80 -5.15
C LEU A 153 -4.02 4.01 -6.44
N LEU A 154 -3.43 2.81 -6.57
CA LEU A 154 -3.71 1.90 -7.69
C LEU A 154 -5.19 1.49 -7.70
N VAL A 155 -5.74 1.12 -6.54
CA VAL A 155 -7.16 0.78 -6.40
C VAL A 155 -8.02 1.98 -6.74
N ARG A 156 -7.64 3.18 -6.28
CA ARG A 156 -8.33 4.42 -6.64
C ARG A 156 -8.37 4.58 -8.16
N GLU A 157 -7.24 4.49 -8.84
CA GLU A 157 -7.19 4.62 -10.31
C GLU A 157 -8.16 3.62 -10.96
N ILE A 158 -8.15 2.36 -10.56
CA ILE A 158 -9.07 1.34 -11.11
C ILE A 158 -10.55 1.73 -10.92
N VAL A 159 -10.92 2.27 -9.75
CA VAL A 159 -12.30 2.64 -9.43
C VAL A 159 -12.77 3.89 -10.18
N TYR A 160 -11.86 4.85 -10.44
CA TYR A 160 -12.18 6.13 -11.07
C TYR A 160 -11.95 6.16 -12.59
N ASP A 161 -10.98 5.41 -13.13
CA ASP A 161 -10.69 5.34 -14.58
C ASP A 161 -11.85 4.66 -15.36
N GLY A 162 -12.61 3.78 -14.69
CA GLY A 162 -13.88 3.26 -15.22
C GLY A 162 -15.01 4.30 -15.37
N SER A 163 -14.81 5.56 -14.97
CA SER A 163 -15.79 6.64 -15.11
C SER A 163 -15.54 7.61 -16.28
N GLU A 164 -14.41 7.48 -16.99
CA GLU A 164 -14.12 8.27 -18.21
C GLU A 164 -14.60 7.63 -19.51
N SER A 165 -15.32 6.50 -19.47
CA SER A 165 -16.10 5.99 -20.62
C SER A 165 -17.44 6.72 -20.81
N VAL A 166 -17.50 8.01 -20.46
CA VAL A 166 -18.55 8.90 -20.96
C VAL A 166 -18.19 9.18 -22.43
N PRO A 167 -19.07 8.85 -23.40
CA PRO A 167 -18.78 9.04 -24.81
C PRO A 167 -18.35 10.49 -25.02
N ARG A 168 -17.11 10.65 -25.50
CA ARG A 168 -16.55 11.90 -26.01
C ARG A 168 -17.67 12.50 -26.87
N ARG A 169 -18.32 13.58 -26.40
CA ARG A 169 -19.38 14.24 -27.16
C ARG A 169 -18.78 14.49 -28.53
N VAL A 170 -19.32 13.83 -29.54
CA VAL A 170 -19.05 14.18 -30.92
C VAL A 170 -19.49 15.63 -31.02
N THR A 171 -18.52 16.54 -31.01
CA THR A 171 -18.75 17.93 -31.34
C THR A 171 -19.39 17.90 -32.72
N PRO A 172 -20.64 18.36 -32.90
CA PRO A 172 -21.20 18.43 -34.23
C PRO A 172 -20.28 19.32 -35.05
N GLU A 173 -19.76 18.82 -36.17
CA GLU A 173 -19.00 19.64 -37.10
C GLU A 173 -19.83 20.87 -37.46
N PRO A 174 -19.30 22.09 -37.26
CA PRO A 174 -19.98 23.29 -37.72
C PRO A 174 -19.82 23.37 -39.25
N GLY A 175 -20.91 23.10 -39.96
CA GLY A 175 -21.16 23.73 -41.24
C GLY A 175 -20.86 22.91 -42.50
N ARG A 176 -21.54 21.78 -42.70
CA ARG A 176 -21.84 21.32 -44.06
C ARG A 176 -23.19 21.86 -44.50
N ARG A 177 -23.21 23.12 -44.95
CA ARG A 177 -24.36 23.69 -45.67
C ARG A 177 -24.59 22.83 -46.92
N ARG A 178 -25.69 22.09 -46.95
CA ARG A 178 -26.24 21.51 -48.18
C ARG A 178 -26.69 22.67 -49.06
N GLY A 179 -25.91 22.95 -50.12
CA GLY A 179 -26.42 23.67 -51.28
C GLY A 179 -27.39 22.76 -52.01
N ILE A 180 -28.68 23.01 -51.84
CA ILE A 180 -29.74 22.51 -52.71
C ILE A 180 -30.27 23.74 -53.44
N ARG A 181 -30.22 23.66 -54.78
CA ARG A 181 -30.67 24.60 -55.81
C ARG A 181 -29.66 25.66 -56.22
#